data_AF-A0AAW2GC41-F1
#
_entry.id   AF-A0AAW2GC41-F1
#
_cell.length_a   1.000
_cell.length_b   1.000
_cell.length_c   1.000
_cell.angle_alpha   90.00
_cell.angle_beta   90.00
_cell.angle_gamma   90.00
#
_symmetry.space_group_name_H-M   'P 1'
#
loop_
_entity.id
_entity.type
_entity.pdbx_description
1 polymer ?
#
loop_
_entity_poly.entity_id
_entity_poly.type
_entity_poly.pdbx_seq_one_letter_code
_entity_poly.pdbx_strand_id
1 'polypeptide(L)'
;MSERPPALPNNHISRIIHQRFNGKGYYFSWADPRTTGQEVDWLSGRNFCRQRCMDLVSLETSAENEFIKSHIVRNKVKYIWTSGRLCDFKGCDRPDLQPLHINGWFWTAELQKLAPTNERTQNDWSESGGIGKPQPDNREAIQGGAPENCLAVLNQFYNDGVNWHDVACHHKKPWVCEDNESLLRYVRFTNPNIRV
;
A
#
# COMPACT_ATOMS: atom_id res chain seq x y z
N MET A 1 22.22 -33.30 8.76
CA MET A 1 22.27 -32.17 9.71
C MET A 1 21.11 -31.27 9.36
N SER A 2 20.04 -31.27 10.17
CA SER A 2 18.92 -30.36 9.98
C SER A 2 19.35 -29.00 10.51
N GLU A 3 19.64 -28.05 9.63
CA GLU A 3 19.77 -26.66 10.04
C GLU A 3 18.45 -26.25 10.71
N ARG A 4 18.54 -25.69 11.91
CA ARG A 4 17.38 -25.06 12.53
C ARG A 4 16.96 -23.93 11.61
N PRO A 5 15.68 -23.82 11.24
CA PRO A 5 15.22 -22.68 10.46
C PRO A 5 15.58 -21.39 11.21
N PRO A 6 15.97 -20.33 10.49
CA PRO A 6 16.35 -19.07 11.11
C PRO A 6 15.22 -18.59 12.01
N ALA A 7 15.57 -18.17 13.24
CA ALA A 7 14.59 -17.69 14.20
C ALA A 7 13.81 -16.52 13.58
N LEU A 8 12.51 -16.70 13.39
CA LEU A 8 11.67 -15.60 12.93
C LEU A 8 11.62 -14.50 13.99
N PRO A 9 11.65 -13.22 13.59
CA PRO A 9 11.39 -12.13 14.50
C PRO A 9 10.10 -12.36 15.30
N ASN A 10 10.12 -12.11 16.62
CA ASN A 10 8.94 -12.23 17.51
C ASN A 10 7.68 -11.51 16.99
N ASN A 11 7.87 -10.51 16.12
CA ASN A 11 6.82 -9.70 15.52
C ASN A 11 5.90 -10.49 14.56
N HIS A 12 6.32 -11.64 14.02
CA HIS A 12 5.47 -12.49 13.18
C HIS A 12 4.43 -13.25 14.02
N ILE A 13 4.80 -13.71 15.22
CA ILE A 13 3.98 -14.57 16.09
C ILE A 13 2.96 -13.73 16.89
N SER A 14 3.33 -12.50 17.23
CA SER A 14 2.53 -11.57 18.05
C SER A 14 1.96 -10.39 17.24
N ARG A 15 1.71 -10.61 15.94
CA ARG A 15 1.20 -9.58 15.05
C ARG A 15 -0.17 -9.07 15.51
N ILE A 16 -0.33 -7.76 15.56
CA ILE A 16 -1.59 -7.12 15.93
C ILE A 16 -2.48 -7.04 14.70
N ILE A 17 -3.73 -7.45 14.86
CA ILE A 17 -4.78 -7.31 13.86
C ILE A 17 -5.89 -6.48 14.48
N HIS A 18 -6.12 -5.29 13.94
CA HIS A 18 -7.16 -4.38 14.43
C HIS A 18 -8.52 -4.72 13.85
N GLN A 19 -8.56 -5.13 12.58
CA GLN A 19 -9.78 -5.51 11.88
C GLN A 19 -9.56 -6.72 10.99
N ARG A 20 -10.64 -7.44 10.70
CA ARG A 20 -10.68 -8.49 9.70
C ARG A 20 -11.73 -8.18 8.65
N PHE A 21 -11.38 -8.40 7.39
CA PHE A 21 -12.27 -8.22 6.27
C PHE A 21 -11.94 -9.28 5.21
N ASN A 22 -12.95 -9.95 4.67
CA ASN A 22 -12.80 -11.02 3.67
C ASN A 22 -11.71 -12.06 3.99
N GLY A 23 -11.59 -12.46 5.27
CA GLY A 23 -10.62 -13.46 5.71
C GLY A 23 -9.19 -12.94 5.92
N LYS A 24 -8.89 -11.71 5.50
CA LYS A 24 -7.59 -11.05 5.73
C LYS A 24 -7.62 -10.20 7.00
N GLY A 25 -6.46 -10.08 7.65
CA GLY A 25 -6.24 -9.21 8.80
C GLY A 25 -5.64 -7.86 8.37
N TYR A 26 -6.05 -6.80 9.05
CA TYR A 26 -5.60 -5.44 8.78
C TYR A 26 -5.05 -4.77 10.04
N TYR A 27 -3.95 -4.06 9.86
CA TYR A 27 -3.31 -3.22 10.86
C TYR A 27 -3.38 -1.77 10.41
N PHE A 28 -3.76 -0.89 11.32
CA PHE A 28 -3.90 0.54 11.07
C PHE A 28 -2.93 1.28 11.99
N SER A 29 -1.95 1.99 11.43
CA SER A 29 -0.89 2.60 12.25
C SER A 29 -1.42 3.61 13.27
N TRP A 30 -2.56 4.25 13.00
CA TRP A 30 -3.19 5.18 13.93
C TRP A 30 -3.90 4.52 15.12
N ALA A 31 -4.21 3.22 15.04
CA ALA A 31 -4.96 2.50 16.07
C ALA A 31 -4.07 1.75 17.07
N ASP A 32 -2.78 1.55 16.77
CA ASP A 32 -1.82 0.95 17.72
C ASP A 32 -1.13 2.06 18.52
N PRO A 33 -1.15 2.03 19.87
CA PRO A 33 -0.49 3.02 20.72
C PRO A 33 1.01 3.20 20.41
N ARG A 34 1.68 2.20 19.84
CA ARG A 34 3.12 2.25 19.53
C ARG A 34 3.42 2.97 18.23
N THR A 35 2.43 3.16 17.34
CA THR A 35 2.61 3.81 16.03
C THR A 35 1.67 5.00 15.82
N THR A 36 0.72 5.22 16.74
CA THR A 36 -0.20 6.35 16.65
C THR A 36 0.56 7.68 16.59
N GLY A 37 0.15 8.56 15.68
CA GLY A 37 0.85 9.83 15.39
C GLY A 37 2.14 9.70 14.57
N GLN A 38 2.60 8.49 14.24
CA GLN A 38 3.79 8.31 13.39
C GLN A 38 3.43 8.37 11.91
N GLU A 39 4.32 9.01 11.15
CA GLU A 39 4.29 9.06 9.71
C GLU A 39 5.66 8.63 9.17
N VAL A 40 5.67 7.78 8.15
CA VAL A 40 6.89 7.20 7.57
C VAL A 40 6.85 7.28 6.05
N ASP A 41 8.02 7.21 5.41
CA ASP A 41 8.10 7.05 3.96
C ASP A 41 7.54 5.67 3.53
N TRP A 42 7.29 5.53 2.22
CA TRP A 42 6.66 4.33 1.69
C TRP A 42 7.43 3.04 1.98
N LEU A 43 8.77 3.07 1.85
CA LEU A 43 9.61 1.89 2.07
C LEU A 43 9.63 1.49 3.55
N SER A 44 9.73 2.47 4.43
CA SER A 44 9.68 2.27 5.89
C SER A 44 8.35 1.65 6.33
N GLY A 45 7.22 2.15 5.80
CA GLY A 45 5.89 1.58 6.05
C GLY A 45 5.78 0.13 5.56
N ARG A 46 6.27 -0.13 4.35
CA ARG A 46 6.34 -1.50 3.79
C ARG A 46 7.17 -2.45 4.64
N ASN A 47 8.37 -2.03 5.03
CA ASN A 47 9.25 -2.85 5.86
C ASN A 47 8.63 -3.15 7.24
N PHE A 48 7.93 -2.19 7.83
CA PHE A 48 7.19 -2.40 9.07
C PHE A 48 6.15 -3.53 8.93
N CYS A 49 5.37 -3.53 7.85
CA CYS A 49 4.35 -4.55 7.60
C CYS A 49 4.99 -5.94 7.38
N ARG A 50 6.06 -6.00 6.58
CA ARG A 50 6.74 -7.27 6.23
C ARG A 50 7.37 -7.99 7.41
N GLN A 51 7.78 -7.27 8.45
CA GLN A 51 8.22 -7.84 9.72
C GLN A 51 7.11 -8.54 10.53
N ARG A 52 5.87 -8.52 10.04
CA ARG A 52 4.67 -9.05 10.73
C ARG A 52 3.85 -10.02 9.87
N CYS A 53 4.46 -10.64 8.83
CA CYS A 53 3.75 -11.45 7.82
C CYS A 53 2.64 -10.68 7.07
N MET A 54 2.75 -9.37 7.03
CA MET A 54 1.84 -8.48 6.31
C MET A 54 2.63 -7.78 5.20
N ASP A 55 1.98 -7.01 4.34
CA ASP A 55 2.61 -5.99 3.51
C ASP A 55 1.75 -4.72 3.61
N LEU A 56 2.11 -3.63 2.91
CA LEU A 56 1.17 -2.51 2.77
C LEU A 56 -0.12 -3.00 2.11
N VAL A 57 -1.23 -2.36 2.44
CA VAL A 57 -2.55 -2.76 1.91
C VAL A 57 -2.62 -2.61 0.39
N SER A 58 -3.24 -3.58 -0.26
CA SER A 58 -3.61 -3.54 -1.68
C SER A 58 -5.12 -3.36 -1.77
N LEU A 59 -5.60 -2.49 -2.66
CA LEU A 59 -7.04 -2.21 -2.79
C LEU A 59 -7.55 -2.92 -4.04
N GLU A 60 -7.61 -4.25 -3.97
CA GLU A 60 -7.81 -5.12 -5.14
C GLU A 60 -9.27 -5.12 -5.61
N THR A 61 -10.19 -4.82 -4.70
CA THR A 61 -11.63 -4.83 -4.96
C THR A 61 -12.29 -3.53 -4.50
N SER A 62 -13.42 -3.16 -5.13
CA SER A 62 -14.22 -2.01 -4.70
C SER A 62 -14.66 -2.14 -3.23
N ALA A 63 -15.04 -3.35 -2.79
CA ALA A 63 -15.45 -3.59 -1.42
C ALA A 63 -14.32 -3.35 -0.41
N GLU A 64 -13.09 -3.76 -0.75
CA GLU A 64 -11.90 -3.51 0.07
C GLU A 64 -11.49 -2.03 0.06
N ASN A 65 -11.56 -1.37 -1.09
CA ASN A 65 -11.32 0.07 -1.21
C ASN A 65 -12.26 0.85 -0.29
N GLU A 66 -13.56 0.57 -0.33
CA GLU A 66 -14.55 1.22 0.53
C GLU A 66 -14.39 0.85 2.01
N PHE A 67 -14.01 -0.39 2.30
CA PHE A 67 -13.66 -0.80 3.67
C PHE A 67 -12.53 0.07 4.23
N ILE A 68 -11.45 0.29 3.48
CA ILE A 68 -10.33 1.14 3.90
C ILE A 68 -10.74 2.62 3.98
N LYS A 69 -11.43 3.16 2.95
CA LYS A 69 -11.93 4.55 2.94
C LYS A 69 -12.82 4.84 4.15
N SER A 70 -13.71 3.93 4.51
CA SER A 70 -14.59 4.10 5.67
C SER A 70 -13.81 4.23 6.99
N HIS A 71 -12.69 3.50 7.14
CA HIS A 71 -11.83 3.61 8.33
C HIS A 71 -11.02 4.90 8.33
N ILE A 72 -10.54 5.34 7.18
CA ILE A 72 -9.84 6.63 7.02
C ILE A 72 -10.78 7.77 7.43
N VAL A 73 -12.01 7.81 6.90
CA VAL A 73 -13.00 8.85 7.20
C VAL A 73 -13.43 8.82 8.67
N ARG A 74 -13.81 7.64 9.20
CA ARG A 74 -14.27 7.50 10.59
C ARG A 74 -13.22 7.98 11.60
N ASN A 75 -11.95 7.72 11.33
CA ASN A 75 -10.84 8.08 12.22
C ASN A 75 -10.21 9.44 11.86
N LYS A 76 -10.78 10.18 10.90
CA LYS A 76 -10.27 11.49 10.45
C LYS A 76 -8.80 11.45 10.02
N VAL A 77 -8.38 10.34 9.42
CA VAL A 77 -7.02 10.17 8.90
C VAL A 77 -6.91 10.93 7.58
N LYS A 78 -5.89 11.77 7.45
CA LYS A 78 -5.75 12.70 6.30
C LYS A 78 -5.30 11.99 5.03
N TYR A 79 -4.47 10.96 5.16
CA TYR A 79 -3.94 10.16 4.07
C TYR A 79 -3.28 8.89 4.61
N ILE A 80 -3.12 7.88 3.76
CA ILE A 80 -2.38 6.65 4.10
C ILE A 80 -1.52 6.17 2.93
N TRP A 81 -0.44 5.47 3.24
CA TRP A 81 0.27 4.66 2.25
C TRP A 81 -0.45 3.34 1.95
N THR A 82 -0.43 2.96 0.67
CA THR A 82 -0.84 1.65 0.15
C THR A 82 0.37 0.93 -0.48
N SER A 83 0.21 -0.31 -0.93
CA SER A 83 1.26 -1.07 -1.63
C SER A 83 1.44 -0.66 -3.09
N GLY A 84 0.61 0.25 -3.61
CA GLY A 84 0.61 0.64 -5.01
C GLY A 84 1.88 1.41 -5.37
N ARG A 85 2.51 1.01 -6.47
CA ARG A 85 3.76 1.62 -6.96
C ARG A 85 3.84 1.56 -8.47
N LEU A 86 4.43 2.58 -9.06
CA LEU A 86 4.80 2.58 -10.46
C LEU A 86 6.06 1.73 -10.68
N CYS A 87 6.15 1.04 -11.81
CA CYS A 87 7.31 0.22 -12.17
C CYS A 87 8.47 1.14 -12.59
N ASP A 88 9.22 1.64 -11.61
CA ASP A 88 10.33 2.58 -11.79
C ASP A 88 11.71 1.91 -11.64
N PHE A 89 11.78 0.59 -11.81
CA PHE A 89 12.99 -0.20 -11.59
C PHE A 89 13.50 -0.86 -12.88
N LYS A 90 14.71 -1.44 -12.81
CA LYS A 90 15.28 -2.23 -13.91
C LYS A 90 14.34 -3.39 -14.29
N GLY A 91 14.02 -3.49 -15.57
CA GLY A 91 13.12 -4.52 -16.10
C GLY A 91 11.69 -4.06 -16.37
N CYS A 92 11.38 -2.77 -16.16
CA CYS A 92 10.07 -2.18 -16.47
C CYS A 92 9.91 -1.75 -17.94
N ASP A 93 10.93 -1.92 -18.79
CA ASP A 93 10.88 -1.64 -20.24
C ASP A 93 10.08 -2.67 -21.05
N ARG A 94 9.21 -3.44 -20.39
CA ARG A 94 8.41 -4.48 -21.04
C ARG A 94 7.27 -3.86 -21.85
N PRO A 95 6.93 -4.40 -23.04
CA PRO A 95 5.86 -3.85 -23.87
C PRO A 95 4.50 -3.77 -23.18
N ASP A 96 4.17 -4.72 -22.28
CA ASP A 96 2.89 -4.76 -21.56
C ASP A 96 2.74 -3.64 -20.51
N LEU A 97 3.84 -3.02 -20.10
CA LEU A 97 3.86 -1.93 -19.13
C LEU A 97 3.84 -0.55 -19.79
N GLN A 98 3.90 -0.48 -21.13
CA GLN A 98 3.97 0.79 -21.84
C GLN A 98 2.59 1.29 -22.31
N PRO A 99 2.33 2.62 -22.26
CA PRO A 99 3.16 3.64 -21.64
C PRO A 99 3.14 3.53 -20.11
N LEU A 100 4.29 3.74 -19.47
CA LEU A 100 4.49 3.44 -18.05
C LEU A 100 3.48 4.13 -17.12
N HIS A 101 3.18 5.41 -17.35
CA HIS A 101 2.21 6.16 -16.53
C HIS A 101 0.75 5.64 -16.64
N ILE A 102 0.44 4.82 -17.65
CA ILE A 102 -0.87 4.19 -17.83
C ILE A 102 -0.87 2.75 -17.33
N ASN A 103 0.11 1.97 -17.78
CA ASN A 103 0.12 0.52 -17.62
C ASN A 103 1.12 0.02 -16.57
N GLY A 104 1.90 0.91 -15.95
CA GLY A 104 3.02 0.54 -15.09
C GLY A 104 2.72 0.42 -13.61
N TRP A 105 1.47 0.63 -13.17
CA TRP A 105 1.09 0.57 -11.76
C TRP A 105 0.77 -0.86 -11.30
N PHE A 106 1.19 -1.23 -10.11
CA PHE A 106 0.92 -2.55 -9.52
C PHE A 106 0.82 -2.48 -7.99
N TRP A 107 0.04 -3.40 -7.42
CA TRP A 107 0.02 -3.72 -6.00
C TRP A 107 1.26 -4.56 -5.68
N THR A 108 2.28 -3.91 -5.12
CA THR A 108 3.59 -4.56 -4.91
C THR A 108 3.57 -5.69 -3.87
N ALA A 109 2.54 -5.72 -3.01
CA ALA A 109 2.32 -6.77 -2.02
C ALA A 109 1.88 -8.08 -2.68
N GLU A 110 0.96 -8.00 -3.65
CA GLU A 110 0.35 -9.15 -4.33
C GLU A 110 0.99 -9.46 -5.69
N LEU A 111 1.92 -8.60 -6.14
CA LEU A 111 2.54 -8.65 -7.48
C LEU A 111 1.50 -8.58 -8.61
N GLN A 112 0.40 -7.87 -8.37
CA GLN A 112 -0.72 -7.74 -9.28
C GLN A 112 -0.70 -6.38 -9.98
N LYS A 113 -0.78 -6.39 -11.31
CA LYS A 113 -0.93 -5.17 -12.11
C LYS A 113 -2.28 -4.49 -11.83
N LEU A 114 -2.27 -3.17 -11.66
CA LEU A 114 -3.51 -2.38 -11.64
C LEU A 114 -4.11 -2.31 -13.04
N ALA A 115 -5.42 -2.06 -13.11
CA ALA A 115 -6.04 -1.64 -14.36
C ALA A 115 -5.35 -0.38 -14.91
N PRO A 116 -5.35 -0.18 -16.24
CA PRO A 116 -4.82 1.05 -16.85
C PRO A 116 -5.38 2.29 -16.15
N THR A 117 -4.55 3.32 -15.92
CA THR A 117 -4.97 4.50 -15.15
C THR A 117 -6.07 5.33 -15.84
N ASN A 118 -6.21 5.17 -17.16
CA ASN A 118 -7.29 5.73 -17.97
C ASN A 118 -8.58 4.90 -17.97
N GLU A 119 -8.59 3.70 -17.39
CA GLU A 119 -9.80 2.86 -17.26
C GLU A 119 -10.51 3.11 -15.92
N ARG A 120 -11.16 4.28 -15.84
CA ARG A 120 -11.76 4.85 -14.61
C ARG A 120 -12.88 4.02 -13.99
N THR A 121 -13.41 3.01 -14.68
CA THR A 121 -14.43 2.10 -14.14
C THR A 121 -13.83 0.99 -13.25
N GLN A 122 -12.52 0.80 -13.29
CA GLN A 122 -11.81 -0.27 -12.58
C GLN A 122 -10.77 0.23 -11.57
N ASN A 123 -10.75 1.54 -11.30
CA ASN A 123 -9.82 2.15 -10.36
C ASN A 123 -10.51 3.29 -9.60
N ASP A 124 -9.85 3.78 -8.55
CA ASP A 124 -10.35 4.89 -7.71
C ASP A 124 -9.35 6.06 -7.72
N TRP A 125 -8.62 6.24 -8.84
CA TRP A 125 -7.79 7.42 -9.05
C TRP A 125 -8.66 8.68 -8.98
N SER A 126 -8.17 9.74 -8.34
CA SER A 126 -8.94 10.99 -8.25
C SER A 126 -9.12 11.63 -9.63
N GLU A 127 -10.28 12.22 -9.89
CA GLU A 127 -10.57 13.03 -11.09
C GLU A 127 -9.91 14.42 -11.02
N SER A 128 -9.31 14.77 -9.88
CA SER A 128 -8.63 16.04 -9.65
C SER A 128 -7.37 15.85 -8.77
N GLY A 129 -6.75 16.96 -8.37
CA GLY A 129 -5.54 16.95 -7.56
C GLY A 129 -4.97 18.35 -7.35
N GLY A 130 -3.71 18.44 -6.92
CA GLY A 130 -3.07 19.71 -6.53
C GLY A 130 -2.93 20.75 -7.66
N ILE A 131 -3.06 20.33 -8.93
CA ILE A 131 -3.08 21.20 -10.11
C ILE A 131 -4.38 21.10 -10.91
N GLY A 132 -5.45 20.53 -10.32
CA GLY A 132 -6.75 20.36 -10.97
C GLY A 132 -6.76 19.33 -12.10
N LYS A 133 -5.81 18.39 -12.13
CA LYS A 133 -5.73 17.32 -13.13
C LYS A 133 -6.07 15.95 -12.52
N PRO A 134 -6.64 15.02 -13.31
CA PRO A 134 -6.84 13.64 -12.86
C PRO A 134 -5.52 12.95 -12.50
N GLN A 135 -5.56 12.11 -11.48
CA GLN A 135 -4.44 11.29 -11.04
C GLN A 135 -4.33 10.01 -11.90
N PRO A 136 -3.14 9.42 -12.04
CA PRO A 136 -1.85 9.94 -11.57
C PRO A 136 -1.32 11.07 -12.46
N ASP A 137 -0.87 12.18 -11.87
CA ASP A 137 -0.49 13.39 -12.61
C ASP A 137 1.02 13.72 -12.59
N ASN A 138 1.79 13.05 -11.73
CA ASN A 138 3.23 13.27 -11.50
C ASN A 138 3.60 14.75 -11.34
N ARG A 139 2.69 15.53 -10.72
CA ARG A 139 2.80 16.96 -10.47
C ARG A 139 4.12 17.36 -9.83
N GLU A 140 4.59 16.65 -8.80
CA GLU A 140 5.81 17.04 -8.09
C GLU A 140 7.02 17.07 -9.05
N ALA A 141 7.20 16.04 -9.88
CA ALA A 141 8.26 16.03 -10.90
C ALA A 141 8.10 17.13 -11.96
N ILE A 142 6.86 17.40 -12.40
CA ILE A 142 6.58 18.50 -13.34
C ILE A 142 7.01 19.85 -12.75
N GLN A 143 6.93 19.99 -11.43
CA GLN A 143 7.33 21.19 -10.68
C GLN A 143 8.81 21.19 -10.25
N GLY A 144 9.60 20.23 -10.72
CA GLY A 144 11.04 20.14 -10.44
C GLY A 144 11.41 19.36 -9.18
N GLY A 145 10.45 18.66 -8.55
CA GLY A 145 10.67 17.77 -7.41
C GLY A 145 10.83 16.30 -7.81
N ALA A 146 10.53 15.40 -6.86
CA ALA A 146 10.70 13.97 -7.08
C ALA A 146 9.52 13.36 -7.88
N PRO A 147 9.76 12.28 -8.65
CA PRO A 147 8.68 11.50 -9.26
C PRO A 147 7.71 10.91 -8.25
N GLU A 148 6.42 10.99 -8.58
CA GLU A 148 5.32 10.51 -7.75
C GLU A 148 5.04 9.02 -8.00
N ASN A 149 6.03 8.16 -7.69
CA ASN A 149 5.96 6.74 -8.06
C ASN A 149 5.21 5.85 -7.05
N CYS A 150 4.59 6.42 -6.00
CA CYS A 150 3.90 5.66 -4.95
C CYS A 150 2.42 6.05 -4.83
N LEU A 151 1.55 5.08 -4.58
CA LEU A 151 0.11 5.28 -4.46
C LEU A 151 -0.28 5.52 -3.00
N ALA A 152 -0.95 6.64 -2.74
CA ALA A 152 -1.58 6.94 -1.47
C ALA A 152 -3.10 7.09 -1.63
N VAL A 153 -3.85 6.82 -0.56
CA VAL A 153 -5.24 7.27 -0.46
C VAL A 153 -5.24 8.59 0.29
N LEU A 154 -5.78 9.65 -0.30
CA LEU A 154 -5.90 10.96 0.34
C LEU A 154 -7.35 11.22 0.71
N ASN A 155 -7.61 11.76 1.90
CA ASN A 155 -8.95 12.07 2.39
C ASN A 155 -9.19 13.58 2.36
N GLN A 156 -9.93 14.02 1.36
CA GLN A 156 -10.30 15.42 1.12
C GLN A 156 -9.09 16.37 1.12
N PHE A 157 -7.91 15.88 0.74
CA PHE A 157 -6.68 16.68 0.77
C PHE A 157 -6.73 17.81 -0.25
N TYR A 158 -7.34 17.56 -1.41
CA TYR A 158 -7.58 18.56 -2.46
C TYR A 158 -9.08 18.86 -2.65
N ASN A 159 -9.92 18.56 -1.66
CA ASN A 159 -11.39 18.67 -1.73
C ASN A 159 -12.03 17.86 -2.88
N ASP A 160 -11.48 16.69 -3.18
CA ASP A 160 -11.81 15.86 -4.32
C ASP A 160 -12.34 14.46 -3.94
N GLY A 161 -12.65 14.24 -2.66
CA GLY A 161 -13.14 12.96 -2.14
C GLY A 161 -12.07 12.18 -1.37
N VAL A 162 -12.22 10.87 -1.30
CA VAL A 162 -11.27 9.96 -0.64
C VAL A 162 -10.73 8.99 -1.69
N ASN A 163 -9.74 9.41 -2.46
CA ASN A 163 -9.36 8.71 -3.69
C ASN A 163 -7.87 8.41 -3.73
N TRP A 164 -7.44 7.66 -4.74
CA TRP A 164 -6.04 7.35 -5.00
C TRP A 164 -5.34 8.53 -5.65
N HIS A 165 -4.13 8.80 -5.16
CA HIS A 165 -3.21 9.79 -5.71
C HIS A 165 -1.83 9.18 -5.83
N ASP A 166 -1.13 9.59 -6.88
CA ASP A 166 0.30 9.37 -6.95
C ASP A 166 1.01 10.41 -6.10
N VAL A 167 2.01 9.97 -5.36
CA VAL A 167 2.75 10.79 -4.40
C VAL A 167 4.20 10.36 -4.42
N ALA A 168 5.12 11.32 -4.28
CA ALA A 168 6.53 11.00 -4.17
C ALA A 168 6.80 10.14 -2.92
N CYS A 169 7.50 9.03 -3.12
CA CYS A 169 7.62 7.96 -2.12
C CYS A 169 8.29 8.36 -0.80
N HIS A 170 8.99 9.51 -0.79
CA HIS A 170 9.71 10.03 0.38
C HIS A 170 8.81 10.81 1.35
N HIS A 171 7.60 11.20 0.93
CA HIS A 171 6.62 11.84 1.82
C HIS A 171 6.27 10.93 2.98
N LYS A 172 5.99 11.52 4.14
CA LYS A 172 5.65 10.74 5.33
C LYS A 172 4.14 10.65 5.49
N LYS A 173 3.65 9.44 5.73
CA LYS A 173 2.22 9.17 5.96
C LYS A 173 2.02 8.08 7.01
N PRO A 174 0.85 8.05 7.70
CA PRO A 174 0.35 6.84 8.31
C PRO A 174 0.23 5.73 7.26
N TRP A 175 0.18 4.48 7.69
CA TRP A 175 0.16 3.33 6.79
C TRP A 175 -0.82 2.28 7.29
N VAL A 176 -1.27 1.46 6.34
CA VAL A 176 -2.12 0.30 6.62
C VAL A 176 -1.37 -0.93 6.17
N CYS A 177 -1.29 -1.93 7.05
CA CYS A 177 -0.81 -3.25 6.66
C CYS A 177 -1.98 -4.20 6.45
N GLU A 178 -1.77 -5.19 5.60
CA GLU A 178 -2.69 -6.26 5.26
C GLU A 178 -1.97 -7.61 5.30
N ASP A 179 -2.65 -8.66 5.77
CA ASP A 179 -2.15 -10.04 5.71
C ASP A 179 -1.68 -10.38 4.29
N ASN A 180 -0.41 -10.78 4.16
CA ASN A 180 0.12 -11.24 2.88
C ASN A 180 0.24 -12.76 2.90
N GLU A 181 -0.56 -13.41 2.07
CA GLU A 181 -0.68 -14.87 2.05
C GLU A 181 0.64 -15.55 1.64
N SER A 182 1.42 -14.93 0.75
CA SER A 182 2.73 -15.46 0.35
C SER A 182 3.72 -15.46 1.51
N LEU A 183 3.77 -14.37 2.30
CA LEU A 183 4.61 -14.29 3.50
C LEU A 183 4.12 -15.25 4.60
N LEU A 184 2.81 -15.35 4.82
CA LEU A 184 2.22 -16.30 5.78
C LEU A 184 2.56 -17.74 5.41
N ARG A 185 2.43 -18.13 4.13
CA ARG A 185 2.81 -19.46 3.65
C ARG A 185 4.29 -19.73 3.82
N TYR A 186 5.14 -18.78 3.46
CA TYR A 186 6.60 -18.91 3.62
C TYR A 186 6.98 -19.15 5.09
N VAL A 187 6.40 -18.38 6.01
CA VAL A 187 6.64 -18.53 7.45
C VAL A 187 6.14 -19.88 7.97
N ARG A 188 4.93 -20.31 7.60
CA ARG A 188 4.40 -21.62 7.99
C ARG A 188 5.26 -22.77 7.50
N PHE A 189 5.77 -22.67 6.27
CA PHE A 189 6.64 -23.69 5.67
C PHE A 189 8.01 -23.76 6.35
N THR A 190 8.64 -22.60 6.59
CA THR A 190 9.98 -22.54 7.18
C THR A 190 9.96 -22.76 8.69
N ASN A 191 8.84 -22.51 9.37
CA ASN A 191 8.73 -22.58 10.82
C ASN A 191 7.44 -23.32 11.25
N PRO A 192 7.35 -24.65 11.08
CA PRO A 192 6.11 -25.42 11.23
C PRO A 192 5.54 -25.42 12.65
N ASN A 193 6.36 -25.11 13.66
CA ASN A 193 5.93 -25.06 15.06
C ASN A 193 5.32 -23.70 15.45
N ILE A 194 5.32 -22.72 14.55
CA ILE A 194 4.85 -21.36 14.82
C ILE A 194 3.41 -21.20 14.28
N ARG A 195 2.54 -20.63 15.11
CA ARG A 195 1.18 -20.25 14.72
C ARG A 195 1.17 -18.77 14.34
N VAL A 196 0.81 -18.47 13.08
CA VAL A 196 0.70 -17.12 12.48
C VAL A 196 -0.66 -16.87 11.83
#